data_AF-A0A4R0PBP8-F1
#
_entry.id   AF-A0A4R0PBP8-F1
#
_cell.length_a   1.000
_cell.length_b   1.000
_cell.length_c   1.000
_cell.angle_alpha   90.00
_cell.angle_beta   90.00
_cell.angle_gamma   90.00
#
_symmetry.space_group_name_H-M   'P 1'
#
loop_
_entity.id
_entity.type
_entity.pdbx_description
1 polymer ?
#
loop_
_entity_poly.entity_id
_entity_poly.type
_entity_poly.pdbx_seq_one_letter_code
_entity_poly.pdbx_strand_id
1 'polypeptide(L)' 'MSFRSDMEPWIIAALNLHKGRANVTAIAKYIWENHREEIEKHPTALYTWQYDMRWAGQNLQKMSAEQREGSEH' A
#
# COMPACT_ATOMS: atom_id res chain seq x y z
N MET A 1 12.56 -12.36 1.77
CA MET A 1 12.26 -10.94 1.47
C MET A 1 10.82 -10.69 1.85
N SER A 2 10.54 -9.61 2.57
CA SER A 2 9.20 -9.37 3.11
C SER A 2 8.31 -8.81 2.02
N PHE A 3 7.15 -9.44 1.83
CA PHE A 3 6.08 -8.95 0.95
C PHE A 3 5.64 -7.50 1.21
N ARG A 4 6.00 -6.94 2.38
CA ARG A 4 5.76 -5.54 2.75
C ARG A 4 6.43 -4.53 1.82
N SER A 5 7.57 -4.87 1.22
CA SER A 5 8.30 -3.96 0.32
C SER A 5 7.52 -3.64 -0.96
N ASP A 6 6.73 -4.60 -1.44
CA ASP A 6 5.96 -4.47 -2.67
C ASP A 6 4.60 -3.76 -2.45
N MET A 7 4.13 -3.68 -1.20
CA MET A 7 2.84 -3.06 -0.86
C MET A 7 2.83 -1.55 -1.06
N GLU A 8 3.89 -0.85 -0.66
CA GLU A 8 3.98 0.61 -0.78
C GLU A 8 3.81 1.11 -2.23
N PRO A 9 4.54 0.60 -3.23
CA PRO A 9 4.36 1.04 -4.61
C PRO A 9 2.96 0.70 -5.17
N TRP A 10 2.35 -0.42 -4.77
CA TRP A 10 0.99 -0.76 -5.21
C TRP A 10 -0.07 0.17 -4.60
N ILE A 11 0.09 0.55 -3.33
CA ILE A 11 -0.77 1.54 -2.68
C ILE A 11 -0.66 2.89 -3.39
N ILE A 12 0.56 3.32 -3.73
CA ILE A 12 0.80 4.57 -4.48
C ILE A 12 0.16 4.50 -5.87
N ALA A 13 0.28 3.38 -6.59
CA ALA A 13 -0.36 3.19 -7.88
C ALA A 13 -1.89 3.28 -7.79
N ALA A 14 -2.50 2.63 -6.78
CA ALA A 14 -3.93 2.73 -6.52
C ALA A 14 -4.36 4.17 -6.20
N LEU A 15 -3.60 4.87 -5.35
CA LEU A 15 -3.88 6.26 -5.01
C LEU A 15 -3.80 7.16 -6.25
N ASN A 16 -2.79 7.00 -7.10
CA ASN A 16 -2.64 7.74 -8.35
C ASN A 16 -3.83 7.51 -9.30
N LEU A 17 -4.27 6.25 -9.46
CA LEU A 17 -5.44 5.90 -10.27
C LEU A 17 -6.71 6.62 -9.78
N HIS A 18 -6.89 6.71 -8.47
CA HIS A 18 -8.04 7.36 -7.84
C HIS A 18 -7.81 8.86 -7.54
N LYS A 19 -6.81 9.50 -8.14
CA LYS A 19 -6.48 10.93 -7.94
C LYS A 19 -6.32 11.31 -6.46
N GLY A 20 -5.70 10.43 -5.67
CA GLY A 20 -5.46 10.61 -4.25
C GLY A 20 -6.67 10.39 -3.34
N ARG A 21 -7.83 9.93 -3.87
CA ARG A 21 -9.08 9.77 -3.10
C ARG A 21 -9.49 8.31 -2.90
N ALA A 22 -8.57 7.36 -3.04
CA ALA A 22 -8.89 5.96 -2.80
C ALA A 22 -9.13 5.71 -1.30
N ASN A 23 -10.19 4.99 -0.97
CA ASN A 23 -10.36 4.42 0.37
C ASN A 23 -9.66 3.05 0.46
N VAL A 24 -9.56 2.50 1.67
CA VAL A 24 -8.88 1.22 1.91
C VAL A 24 -9.43 0.07 1.05
N THR A 25 -10.73 0.05 0.80
CA THR A 25 -11.39 -0.98 -0.02
C THR A 25 -11.03 -0.85 -1.50
N ALA A 26 -10.98 0.38 -2.02
CA ALA A 26 -10.57 0.65 -3.40
C ALA A 26 -9.11 0.25 -3.64
N ILE A 27 -8.23 0.56 -2.67
CA ILE A 27 -6.82 0.15 -2.70
C ILE A 27 -6.70 -1.37 -2.66
N ALA A 28 -7.40 -2.03 -1.73
CA ALA A 28 -7.39 -3.49 -1.61
C ALA A 28 -7.90 -4.17 -2.90
N LYS A 29 -8.98 -3.64 -3.49
CA LYS A 29 -9.52 -4.14 -4.76
C LYS A 29 -8.51 -4.01 -5.89
N TYR A 30 -7.87 -2.84 -6.02
CA TYR A 30 -6.84 -2.62 -7.03
C TYR A 30 -5.67 -3.60 -6.87
N ILE A 31 -5.16 -3.78 -5.65
CA ILE A 31 -4.07 -4.72 -5.37
C ILE A 31 -4.47 -6.14 -5.71
N TRP A 32 -5.67 -6.57 -5.33
CA TRP A 32 -6.15 -7.90 -5.65
C TRP A 32 -6.30 -8.13 -7.15
N GLU A 33 -6.86 -7.17 -7.89
CA GLU A 33 -7.09 -7.31 -9.33
C GLU A 33 -5.79 -7.31 -10.15
N ASN A 34 -4.73 -6.67 -9.66
CA ASN A 34 -3.48 -6.48 -10.42
C ASN A 34 -2.29 -7.31 -9.91
N HIS A 35 -2.31 -7.73 -8.63
CA HIS A 35 -1.17 -8.35 -7.95
C HIS A 35 -1.51 -9.63 -7.19
N ARG A 36 -2.67 -10.26 -7.46
CA ARG A 36 -3.02 -11.55 -6.81
C ARG A 36 -1.97 -12.63 -7.01
N GLU A 37 -1.34 -12.69 -8.18
CA GLU A 37 -0.38 -13.74 -8.50
C GLU A 37 0.88 -13.61 -7.65
N GLU A 38 1.31 -12.38 -7.37
CA GLU A 38 2.39 -12.06 -6.45
C GLU A 38 2.04 -12.40 -5.00
N ILE A 39 0.80 -12.12 -4.58
CA ILE A 39 0.29 -12.53 -3.26
C ILE A 39 0.31 -14.06 -3.11
N GLU A 40 -0.22 -14.76 -4.10
CA GLU A 40 -0.38 -16.23 -4.08
C GLU A 40 0.97 -16.97 -4.13
N LYS A 41 2.01 -16.36 -4.71
CA LYS A 41 3.38 -16.91 -4.71
C LYS A 41 3.98 -16.99 -3.30
N HIS A 42 3.47 -16.23 -2.34
CA HIS A 42 4.03 -16.19 -0.99
C HIS A 42 3.18 -17.05 -0.02
N PRO A 43 3.77 -18.05 0.67
CA PRO A 43 3.02 -19.12 1.36
C PRO A 43 1.95 -18.66 2.35
N THR A 44 2.16 -17.51 3.01
CA THR A 44 1.24 -16.98 4.02
C THR A 44 0.59 -15.66 3.63
N ALA A 45 0.99 -15.04 2.51
CA ALA A 45 0.55 -13.68 2.19
C ALA A 45 -0.94 -13.63 1.86
N LEU A 46 -1.53 -14.70 1.30
CA LEU A 46 -2.97 -14.80 1.08
C LEU A 46 -3.79 -14.49 2.35
N TYR A 47 -3.26 -14.80 3.53
CA TYR A 47 -3.90 -14.59 4.82
C TYR A 47 -3.54 -13.27 5.49
N THR A 48 -2.40 -12.66 5.13
CA THR A 48 -1.85 -11.49 5.86
C THR A 48 -1.76 -10.21 5.03
N TRP A 49 -1.90 -10.28 3.70
CA TRP A 49 -1.58 -9.16 2.82
C TRP A 49 -2.39 -7.89 3.09
N GLN A 50 -3.65 -8.01 3.53
CA GLN A 50 -4.47 -6.84 3.88
C GLN A 50 -3.98 -6.15 5.16
N TYR A 51 -3.43 -6.93 6.11
CA TYR A 51 -2.80 -6.38 7.30
C TYR A 51 -1.50 -5.67 6.93
N ASP A 52 -0.68 -6.31 6.08
CA ASP A 52 0.56 -5.73 5.54
C ASP A 52 0.28 -4.43 4.78
N MET A 53 -0.75 -4.41 3.92
CA MET A 53 -1.24 -3.23 3.21
C MET A 53 -1.61 -2.09 4.17
N ARG A 54 -2.36 -2.40 5.24
CA ARG A 54 -2.76 -1.39 6.23
C ARG A 54 -1.53 -0.78 6.93
N TRP A 55 -0.54 -1.61 7.26
CA TRP A 55 0.69 -1.15 7.90
C TRP A 55 1.52 -0.27 6.97
N ALA A 56 1.67 -0.68 5.70
CA ALA A 56 2.33 0.11 4.66
C ALA A 56 1.62 1.47 4.43
N GLY A 57 0.28 1.48 4.39
CA GLY A 57 -0.49 2.71 4.26
C GLY A 57 -0.29 3.69 5.43
N GLN A 58 -0.20 3.19 6.66
CA GLN A 58 0.10 4.03 7.83
C GLN A 58 1.52 4.60 7.77
N ASN A 59 2.50 3.83 7.33
CA ASN A 59 3.87 4.31 7.14
C ASN A 59 3.94 5.43 6.09
N LEU A 60 3.27 5.25 4.94
CA LEU A 60 3.21 6.28 3.90
C LEU A 60 2.59 7.59 4.41
N GLN A 61 1.55 7.51 5.24
CA GLN A 61 0.95 8.69 5.86
C GLN A 61 1.93 9.42 6.78
N LYS A 62 2.65 8.68 7.65
CA LYS A 62 3.67 9.27 8.54
C LYS A 62 4.78 9.95 7.76
N MET A 63 5.35 9.27 6.78
CA MET A 63 6.40 9.82 5.91
C MET A 63 5.92 11.09 5.19
N SER A 64 4.67 11.09 4.69
CA SER A 64 4.12 12.28 4.02
C SER A 64 3.88 13.47 4.95
N ALA A 65 3.62 13.23 6.23
CA ALA A 65 3.49 14.28 7.23
C ALA A 65 4.85 14.87 7.61
N GLU A 66 5.84 14.00 7.86
CA GLU A 66 7.21 14.39 8.17
C GLU A 66 7.86 15.22 7.03
N GLN A 67 7.60 14.87 5.78
CA GLN A 67 8.08 15.63 4.62
C GLN A 67 7.46 17.03 4.49
N ARG A 68 6.24 17.24 4.99
CA ARG A 68 5.59 18.56 4.98
C ARG A 68 6.19 19.46 6.06
N GLU A 69 6.42 18.91 7.25
CA GLU A 69 7.02 19.67 8.38
C GLU A 69 8.48 20.06 8.11
N GLY A 70 9.25 19.22 7.40
CA GLY A 70 10.63 19.56 7.02
C GLY A 70 10.78 20.59 5.90
N SER A 71 9.68 21.05 5.28
CA SER A 71 9.69 22.05 4.20
C SER A 71 9.42 23.49 4.67
N GLU A 72 9.19 23.68 5.98
CA GLU A 72 8.91 24.98 6.62
C GLU A 72 10.12 25.55 7.41
N HIS A 73 11.32 25.01 7.21
CA HIS A 73 12.58 25.48 7.81
C HIS A 73 13.66 25.72 6.75
#